data_AF-A0A1I7UWL4-F1
#
_entry.id   AF-A0A1I7UWL4-F1
#
_cell.length_a   1.000
_cell.length_b   1.000
_cell.length_c   1.000
_cell.angle_alpha   90.00
_cell.angle_beta   90.00
_cell.angle_gamma   90.00
#
_symmetry.space_group_name_H-M   'P 1'
#
loop_
_entity.id
_entity.type
_entity.pdbx_description
1 polymer ?
#
loop_
_entity_poly.entity_id
_entity_poly.type
_entity_poly.pdbx_seq_one_letter_code
_entity_poly.pdbx_strand_id
1 'polypeptide(L)'
;MGYWPDEAEALIHRIQDDRQDLWNDKKADLLAEEFSKICGKEGADSLYIMVYDECGGYDNHSFNAVVDQTIYSFRRGKCNVVVYRSVEWNSGGRDYLNQISKEVDTCRYGVIPFRRFYDNFPAWIMEYRVHNTRFIGMISKERNAIVRSVNSNTDWGPGWWITATCFNPDTLRNTDKQFTLVAGWQ
;
A
#
# COMPACT_ATOMS: atom_id res chain seq x y z
N MET A 1 -18.43 -19.31 0.85
CA MET A 1 -17.87 -18.41 -0.17
C MET A 1 -17.40 -17.18 0.57
N GLY A 2 -16.13 -16.83 0.43
CA GLY A 2 -15.57 -15.63 1.07
C GLY A 2 -15.64 -14.43 0.12
N TYR A 3 -15.54 -13.22 0.67
CA TYR A 3 -15.59 -11.96 -0.07
C TYR A 3 -14.44 -11.76 -1.08
N TRP A 4 -13.40 -12.61 -1.05
CA TRP A 4 -12.18 -12.45 -1.82
C TRP A 4 -12.00 -13.55 -2.89
N PRO A 5 -11.52 -13.24 -4.11
CA PRO A 5 -11.21 -11.88 -4.60
C PRO A 5 -12.41 -11.17 -5.26
N ASP A 6 -13.41 -11.92 -5.72
CA ASP A 6 -14.40 -11.41 -6.68
C ASP A 6 -15.31 -10.30 -6.12
N GLU A 7 -15.83 -10.47 -4.89
CA GLU A 7 -16.71 -9.45 -4.28
C GLU A 7 -15.92 -8.19 -3.91
N ALA A 8 -14.68 -8.35 -3.44
CA ALA A 8 -13.75 -7.25 -3.17
C ALA A 8 -13.43 -6.44 -4.43
N GLU A 9 -13.13 -7.11 -5.55
CA GLU A 9 -12.85 -6.47 -6.82
C GLU A 9 -14.09 -5.74 -7.37
N ALA A 10 -15.26 -6.37 -7.32
CA ALA A 10 -16.51 -5.75 -7.72
C ALA A 10 -16.83 -4.50 -6.89
N LEU A 11 -16.58 -4.54 -5.57
CA LEU A 11 -16.74 -3.40 -4.67
C LEU A 11 -15.82 -2.23 -5.08
N ILE A 12 -14.53 -2.51 -5.32
CA ILE A 12 -13.54 -1.51 -5.73
C ILE A 12 -13.99 -0.83 -7.02
N HIS A 13 -14.33 -1.63 -8.04
CA HIS A 13 -14.79 -1.14 -9.34
C HIS A 13 -16.02 -0.25 -9.23
N ARG A 14 -17.03 -0.68 -8.48
CA ARG A 14 -18.25 0.09 -8.24
C ARG A 14 -17.96 1.46 -7.62
N ILE A 15 -17.15 1.50 -6.56
CA ILE A 15 -16.82 2.78 -5.89
C ILE A 15 -16.01 3.69 -6.80
N GLN A 16 -15.04 3.16 -7.56
CA GLN A 16 -14.28 3.97 -8.50
C GLN A 16 -15.19 4.61 -9.55
N ASP A 17 -16.07 3.83 -10.16
CA ASP A 17 -16.91 4.29 -11.27
C ASP A 17 -18.02 5.24 -10.82
N ASP A 18 -18.70 4.91 -9.71
CA ASP A 18 -19.88 5.64 -9.24
C ASP A 18 -19.52 6.91 -8.46
N ARG A 19 -18.35 6.93 -7.80
CA ARG A 19 -17.96 8.04 -6.89
C ARG A 19 -16.83 8.90 -7.42
N GLN A 20 -16.83 9.18 -8.73
CA GLN A 20 -15.84 10.08 -9.37
C GLN A 20 -15.93 11.53 -8.85
N ASP A 21 -17.00 11.89 -8.14
CA ASP A 21 -17.19 13.16 -7.44
C ASP A 21 -16.28 13.33 -6.22
N LEU A 22 -15.78 12.23 -5.66
CA LEU A 22 -15.02 12.23 -4.42
C LEU A 22 -13.51 12.32 -4.63
N TRP A 23 -12.86 13.04 -3.71
CA TRP A 23 -11.42 13.02 -3.53
C TRP A 23 -10.93 11.68 -2.94
N ASN A 24 -9.62 11.42 -3.06
CA ASN A 24 -9.01 10.14 -2.68
C ASN A 24 -9.23 9.79 -1.20
N ASP A 25 -9.26 10.79 -0.31
CA ASP A 25 -9.49 10.58 1.12
C ASP A 25 -10.89 10.02 1.39
N LYS A 26 -11.92 10.63 0.79
CA LYS A 26 -13.32 10.18 0.92
C LYS A 26 -13.58 8.86 0.22
N LYS A 27 -12.93 8.61 -0.92
CA LYS A 27 -12.97 7.29 -1.57
C LYS A 27 -12.33 6.21 -0.68
N ALA A 28 -11.18 6.49 -0.09
CA ALA A 28 -10.50 5.55 0.80
C ALA A 28 -11.32 5.27 2.06
N ASP A 29 -11.94 6.29 2.66
CA ASP A 29 -12.84 6.13 3.81
C ASP A 29 -14.05 5.24 3.46
N LEU A 30 -14.70 5.49 2.30
CA LEU A 30 -15.84 4.70 1.84
C LEU A 30 -15.46 3.24 1.54
N LEU A 31 -14.32 3.02 0.87
CA LEU A 31 -13.80 1.67 0.65
C LEU A 31 -13.55 0.96 1.98
N ALA A 32 -12.89 1.63 2.94
CA ALA A 32 -12.61 1.05 4.26
C ALA A 32 -13.88 0.64 5.00
N GLU A 33 -14.91 1.48 4.96
CA GLU A 33 -16.22 1.19 5.55
C GLU A 33 -16.89 -0.04 4.89
N GLU A 34 -16.94 -0.08 3.57
CA GLU A 34 -17.56 -1.17 2.83
C GLU A 34 -16.78 -2.49 2.97
N PHE A 35 -15.44 -2.43 2.97
CA PHE A 35 -14.60 -3.58 3.27
C PHE A 35 -14.86 -4.13 4.68
N SER A 36 -14.99 -3.26 5.68
CA SER A 36 -15.30 -3.69 7.04
C SER A 36 -16.64 -4.43 7.14
N LYS A 37 -17.63 -4.08 6.28
CA LYS A 37 -18.93 -4.76 6.22
C LYS A 37 -18.81 -6.16 5.60
N ILE A 38 -18.08 -6.32 4.50
CA ILE A 38 -17.99 -7.60 3.77
C ILE A 38 -16.99 -8.59 4.38
N CYS A 39 -15.92 -8.10 5.03
CA CYS A 39 -14.90 -8.94 5.64
C CYS A 39 -15.37 -9.65 6.94
N GLY A 40 -16.42 -9.13 7.59
CA GLY A 40 -16.78 -9.54 8.95
C GLY A 40 -15.77 -9.04 10.01
N LYS A 41 -16.13 -9.13 11.30
CA LYS A 41 -15.32 -8.55 12.40
C LYS A 41 -14.46 -9.56 13.17
N GLU A 42 -14.81 -10.85 13.19
CA GLU A 42 -14.09 -11.87 13.97
C GLU A 42 -13.20 -12.72 13.06
N GLY A 43 -11.91 -12.81 13.38
CA GLY A 43 -10.94 -13.60 12.61
C GLY A 43 -10.67 -13.09 11.19
N ALA A 44 -11.11 -11.86 10.86
CA ALA A 44 -11.01 -11.29 9.53
C ALA A 44 -9.59 -10.85 9.18
N ASP A 45 -9.25 -10.97 7.90
CA ASP A 45 -8.01 -10.47 7.32
C ASP A 45 -7.84 -8.97 7.61
N SER A 46 -6.60 -8.57 7.91
CA SER A 46 -6.25 -7.16 8.09
C SER A 46 -5.88 -6.58 6.73
N LEU A 47 -6.47 -5.45 6.34
CA LEU A 47 -6.31 -4.89 5.00
C LEU A 47 -5.56 -3.55 5.00
N TYR A 48 -4.82 -3.31 3.93
CA TYR A 48 -4.51 -1.97 3.44
C TYR A 48 -5.35 -1.63 2.23
N ILE A 49 -5.84 -0.39 2.21
CA ILE A 49 -6.50 0.22 1.07
C ILE A 49 -5.71 1.46 0.70
N MET A 50 -5.21 1.49 -0.54
CA MET A 50 -4.45 2.61 -1.10
C MET A 50 -5.25 3.21 -2.24
N VAL A 51 -5.61 4.50 -2.12
CA VAL A 51 -6.30 5.26 -3.16
C VAL A 51 -5.45 6.46 -3.54
N TYR A 52 -5.21 6.66 -4.83
CA TYR A 52 -4.36 7.72 -5.34
C TYR A 52 -4.78 8.14 -6.74
N ASP A 53 -4.25 9.28 -7.19
CA ASP A 53 -4.59 9.85 -8.48
C ASP A 53 -4.27 8.89 -9.63
N GLU A 54 -5.06 9.01 -10.69
CA GLU A 54 -4.83 8.26 -11.92
C GLU A 54 -3.41 8.49 -12.45
N CYS A 55 -2.68 7.38 -12.62
CA CYS A 55 -1.38 7.37 -13.26
C CYS A 55 -1.06 5.98 -13.80
N GLY A 56 -0.05 5.90 -14.66
CA GLY A 56 0.64 4.66 -14.99
C GLY A 56 2.15 4.87 -14.94
N GLY A 57 2.90 3.81 -15.21
CA GLY A 57 4.36 3.85 -15.32
C GLY A 57 5.08 3.72 -13.98
N TYR A 58 6.21 3.00 -14.01
CA TYR A 58 7.02 2.69 -12.83
C TYR A 58 7.76 3.89 -12.23
N ASP A 59 7.67 5.05 -12.86
CA ASP A 59 8.13 6.34 -12.34
C ASP A 59 7.18 6.94 -11.30
N ASN A 60 5.89 6.56 -11.37
CA ASN A 60 4.80 7.06 -10.52
C ASN A 60 4.40 6.08 -9.43
N HIS A 61 4.39 4.79 -9.73
CA HIS A 61 4.09 3.75 -8.75
C HIS A 61 4.78 2.43 -9.10
N SER A 62 5.12 1.63 -8.10
CA SER A 62 5.69 0.29 -8.32
C SER A 62 5.33 -0.59 -7.14
N PHE A 63 5.05 -1.86 -7.42
CA PHE A 63 4.61 -2.81 -6.40
C PHE A 63 5.33 -4.14 -6.57
N ASN A 64 5.61 -4.81 -5.46
CA ASN A 64 5.94 -6.22 -5.40
C ASN A 64 5.07 -6.85 -4.33
N ALA A 65 4.22 -7.79 -4.71
CA ALA A 65 3.29 -8.41 -3.78
C ALA A 65 2.91 -9.83 -4.20
N VAL A 66 2.40 -10.58 -3.23
CA VAL A 66 1.80 -11.90 -3.50
C VAL A 66 0.43 -11.73 -4.15
N VAL A 67 0.21 -12.47 -5.24
CA VAL A 67 -0.93 -12.29 -6.16
C VAL A 67 -2.26 -12.63 -5.51
N ASP A 68 -2.33 -13.66 -4.67
CA ASP A 68 -3.55 -14.08 -4.00
C ASP A 68 -3.96 -13.16 -2.84
N GLN A 69 -3.08 -12.25 -2.42
CA GLN A 69 -3.31 -11.30 -1.34
C GLN A 69 -3.45 -9.85 -1.82
N THR A 70 -3.44 -9.60 -3.13
CA THR A 70 -3.45 -8.22 -3.64
C THR A 70 -4.41 -8.05 -4.81
N ILE A 71 -5.21 -6.99 -4.78
CA ILE A 71 -6.03 -6.53 -5.90
C ILE A 71 -5.46 -5.20 -6.39
N TYR A 72 -5.29 -5.08 -7.70
CA TYR A 72 -4.88 -3.87 -8.39
C TYR A 72 -6.00 -3.42 -9.34
N SER A 73 -6.50 -2.20 -9.15
CA SER A 73 -7.42 -1.57 -10.11
C SER A 73 -6.88 -0.21 -10.51
N PHE A 74 -6.32 -0.15 -11.71
CA PHE A 74 -5.64 1.05 -12.22
C PHE A 74 -6.45 1.76 -13.29
N ARG A 75 -6.41 3.09 -13.26
CA ARG A 75 -6.96 4.00 -14.26
C ARG A 75 -8.45 3.77 -14.51
N ARG A 76 -9.17 3.57 -13.41
CA ARG A 76 -10.62 3.38 -13.40
C ARG A 76 -11.24 4.45 -12.50
N GLY A 77 -12.34 5.06 -12.95
CA GLY A 77 -13.01 6.09 -12.16
C GLY A 77 -12.12 7.27 -11.75
N LYS A 78 -11.15 7.62 -12.61
CA LYS A 78 -10.15 8.70 -12.41
C LYS A 78 -9.23 8.53 -11.19
N CYS A 79 -9.05 7.30 -10.72
CA CYS A 79 -8.07 6.99 -9.68
C CYS A 79 -7.45 5.60 -9.88
N ASN A 80 -6.45 5.32 -9.05
CA ASN A 80 -5.89 3.99 -8.86
C ASN A 80 -6.25 3.50 -7.46
N VAL A 81 -6.57 2.22 -7.34
CA VAL A 81 -6.81 1.55 -6.06
C VAL A 81 -5.95 0.30 -5.99
N VAL A 82 -5.28 0.12 -4.85
CA VAL A 82 -4.60 -1.12 -4.50
C VAL A 82 -5.10 -1.57 -3.15
N VAL A 83 -5.48 -2.84 -3.04
CA VAL A 83 -5.88 -3.44 -1.77
C VAL A 83 -4.96 -4.62 -1.49
N TYR A 84 -4.31 -4.60 -0.33
CA TYR A 84 -3.51 -5.70 0.17
C TYR A 84 -4.19 -6.31 1.39
N ARG A 85 -4.25 -7.65 1.46
CA ARG A 85 -4.72 -8.39 2.63
C ARG A 85 -3.58 -9.15 3.29
N SER A 86 -3.45 -8.98 4.60
CA SER A 86 -2.62 -9.83 5.44
C SER A 86 -3.51 -10.81 6.19
N VAL A 87 -3.11 -12.08 6.17
CA VAL A 87 -3.85 -13.17 6.81
C VAL A 87 -3.28 -13.52 8.18
N GLU A 88 -2.05 -13.08 8.50
CA GLU A 88 -1.38 -13.42 9.75
C GLU A 88 -1.18 -12.24 10.70
N TRP A 89 -1.32 -10.99 10.22
CA TRP A 89 -1.03 -9.79 11.01
C TRP A 89 -1.70 -9.78 12.40
N ASN A 90 -2.98 -10.12 12.45
CA ASN A 90 -3.75 -10.07 13.69
C ASN A 90 -3.29 -11.13 14.73
N SER A 91 -2.60 -12.19 14.29
CA SER A 91 -2.03 -13.22 15.17
C SER A 91 -0.65 -12.85 15.72
N GLY A 92 0.03 -11.91 15.08
CA GLY A 92 1.42 -11.54 15.36
C GLY A 92 1.69 -10.63 16.55
N GLY A 93 0.70 -9.85 16.95
CA GLY A 93 0.81 -8.88 18.04
C GLY A 93 1.87 -7.79 17.82
N ARG A 94 2.41 -7.26 18.94
CA ARG A 94 3.27 -6.06 18.96
C ARG A 94 4.68 -6.28 18.38
N ASP A 95 5.17 -7.51 18.34
CA ASP A 95 6.52 -7.79 17.89
C ASP A 95 6.67 -7.57 16.39
N TYR A 96 5.66 -7.97 15.60
CA TYR A 96 5.65 -7.76 14.16
C TYR A 96 5.64 -6.25 13.85
N LEU A 97 4.81 -5.48 14.56
CA LEU A 97 4.75 -4.03 14.45
C LEU A 97 6.11 -3.36 14.75
N ASN A 98 6.75 -3.76 15.84
CA ASN A 98 8.04 -3.19 16.23
C ASN A 98 9.16 -3.51 15.24
N GLN A 99 9.13 -4.71 14.63
CA GLN A 99 10.10 -5.09 13.61
C GLN A 99 9.88 -4.29 12.32
N ILE A 100 8.68 -4.38 11.74
CA ILE A 100 8.40 -3.79 10.43
C ILE A 100 8.51 -2.26 10.46
N SER A 101 8.05 -1.60 11.54
CA SER A 101 8.17 -0.15 11.67
C SER A 101 9.63 0.32 11.62
N LYS A 102 10.53 -0.35 12.35
CA LYS A 102 11.97 -0.03 12.35
C LYS A 102 12.60 -0.27 10.99
N GLU A 103 12.33 -1.41 10.37
CA GLU A 103 12.90 -1.77 9.06
C GLU A 103 12.44 -0.80 7.96
N VAL A 104 11.14 -0.49 7.91
CA VAL A 104 10.59 0.48 6.97
C VAL A 104 11.17 1.87 7.23
N ASP A 105 11.32 2.29 8.49
CA ASP A 105 11.93 3.58 8.83
C ASP A 105 13.38 3.70 8.35
N THR A 106 14.13 2.60 8.25
CA THR A 106 15.48 2.63 7.65
C THR A 106 15.48 3.02 6.17
N CYS A 107 14.33 2.92 5.49
CA CYS A 107 14.16 3.29 4.09
C CYS A 107 13.82 4.78 3.90
N ARG A 108 13.63 5.54 4.98
CA ARG A 108 13.17 6.94 4.93
C ARG A 108 14.12 7.85 4.15
N TYR A 109 15.42 7.62 4.25
CA TYR A 109 16.47 8.41 3.59
C TYR A 109 17.61 7.50 3.12
N GLY A 110 18.28 7.87 2.02
CA GLY A 110 19.54 7.23 1.59
C GLY A 110 19.43 5.79 1.06
N VAL A 111 18.22 5.24 0.94
CA VAL A 111 17.99 3.86 0.46
C VAL A 111 17.46 3.84 -0.96
N ILE A 112 16.51 4.73 -1.27
CA ILE A 112 15.86 4.77 -2.57
C ILE A 112 16.66 5.74 -3.47
N PRO A 113 17.42 5.27 -4.46
CA PRO A 113 18.13 6.16 -5.36
C PRO A 113 17.16 6.85 -6.33
N PHE A 114 17.50 8.04 -6.79
CA PHE A 114 16.80 8.69 -7.89
C PHE A 114 16.98 7.86 -9.18
N ARG A 115 15.86 7.44 -9.78
CA ARG A 115 15.83 6.63 -11.00
C ARG A 115 14.69 7.10 -11.90
N ARG A 116 14.84 6.83 -13.20
CA ARG A 116 13.77 7.07 -14.18
C ARG A 116 12.57 6.15 -13.93
N PHE A 117 12.84 4.86 -13.63
CA PHE A 117 11.83 3.85 -13.35
C PHE A 117 12.22 3.06 -12.11
N TYR A 118 11.22 2.63 -11.34
CA TYR A 118 11.37 1.83 -10.12
C TYR A 118 10.81 0.42 -10.27
N ASP A 119 10.80 -0.12 -11.51
CA ASP A 119 10.51 -1.53 -11.72
C ASP A 119 11.46 -2.38 -10.88
N ASN A 120 10.93 -3.46 -10.28
CA ASN A 120 11.65 -4.39 -9.40
C ASN A 120 12.24 -3.79 -8.10
N PHE A 121 12.24 -2.47 -7.91
CA PHE A 121 12.77 -1.86 -6.69
C PHE A 121 11.99 -2.26 -5.42
N PRO A 122 10.65 -2.36 -5.44
CA PRO A 122 9.90 -2.94 -4.31
C PRO A 122 10.32 -4.37 -3.96
N ALA A 123 10.68 -5.20 -4.94
CA ALA A 123 11.20 -6.55 -4.69
C ALA A 123 12.55 -6.50 -3.98
N TRP A 124 13.44 -5.59 -4.40
CA TRP A 124 14.72 -5.37 -3.72
C TRP A 124 14.53 -4.88 -2.26
N ILE A 125 13.57 -3.99 -1.99
CA ILE A 125 13.24 -3.57 -0.61
C ILE A 125 12.77 -4.77 0.22
N MET A 126 11.86 -5.58 -0.33
CA MET A 126 11.33 -6.77 0.34
C MET A 126 12.44 -7.79 0.66
N GLU A 127 13.39 -7.98 -0.25
CA GLU A 127 14.47 -8.97 -0.09
C GLU A 127 15.57 -8.50 0.87
N TYR A 128 15.93 -7.21 0.86
CA TYR A 128 17.16 -6.72 1.52
C TYR A 128 16.94 -5.70 2.64
N ARG A 129 15.74 -5.15 2.80
CA ARG A 129 15.49 -4.04 3.76
C ARG A 129 14.36 -4.30 4.72
N VAL A 130 13.24 -4.86 4.25
CA VAL A 130 12.01 -5.05 5.03
C VAL A 130 11.54 -6.49 4.92
N HIS A 131 11.94 -7.30 5.89
CA HIS A 131 11.74 -8.75 5.90
C HIS A 131 10.32 -9.13 6.34
N ASN A 132 9.95 -10.39 6.12
CA ASN A 132 8.64 -10.95 6.48
C ASN A 132 7.45 -10.18 5.88
N THR A 133 7.70 -9.47 4.78
CA THR A 133 6.66 -8.76 4.04
C THR A 133 6.21 -9.57 2.84
N ARG A 134 4.92 -9.45 2.53
CA ARG A 134 4.31 -10.00 1.30
C ARG A 134 3.78 -8.92 0.38
N PHE A 135 4.01 -7.66 0.74
CA PHE A 135 3.66 -6.51 -0.05
C PHE A 135 4.66 -5.38 0.21
N ILE A 136 5.26 -4.84 -0.84
CA ILE A 136 5.89 -3.53 -0.85
C ILE A 136 5.28 -2.71 -1.98
N GLY A 137 4.75 -1.55 -1.63
CA GLY A 137 4.21 -0.58 -2.57
C GLY A 137 4.94 0.75 -2.46
N MET A 138 5.32 1.32 -3.59
CA MET A 138 5.87 2.66 -3.71
C MET A 138 4.94 3.49 -4.57
N ILE A 139 4.37 4.56 -4.03
CA ILE A 139 3.51 5.49 -4.77
C ILE A 139 4.09 6.89 -4.65
N SER A 140 4.36 7.56 -5.77
CA SER A 140 4.92 8.91 -5.78
C SER A 140 4.06 9.83 -4.93
N LYS A 141 4.70 10.67 -4.11
CA LYS A 141 3.99 11.57 -3.19
C LYS A 141 3.09 12.57 -3.93
N GLU A 142 3.45 12.91 -5.17
CA GLU A 142 2.68 13.78 -6.07
C GLU A 142 1.34 13.18 -6.52
N ARG A 143 1.12 11.89 -6.33
CA ARG A 143 -0.14 11.20 -6.67
C ARG A 143 -1.19 11.25 -5.57
N ASN A 144 -0.98 12.07 -4.53
CA ASN A 144 -1.93 12.29 -3.45
C ASN A 144 -2.44 11.00 -2.81
N ALA A 145 -1.53 10.06 -2.57
CA ALA A 145 -1.87 8.75 -2.06
C ALA A 145 -2.39 8.79 -0.63
N ILE A 146 -3.53 8.15 -0.43
CA ILE A 146 -4.19 7.93 0.84
C ILE A 146 -4.14 6.44 1.17
N VAL A 147 -3.67 6.13 2.38
CA VAL A 147 -3.65 4.76 2.92
C VAL A 147 -4.66 4.68 4.06
N ARG A 148 -5.44 3.61 4.08
CA ARG A 148 -6.35 3.23 5.16
C ARG A 148 -6.13 1.79 5.55
N SER A 149 -6.39 1.49 6.81
CA SER A 149 -6.39 0.14 7.36
C SER A 149 -7.81 -0.31 7.67
N VAL A 150 -8.07 -1.61 7.54
CA VAL A 150 -9.34 -2.24 7.92
C VAL A 150 -9.03 -3.48 8.74
N ASN A 151 -9.82 -3.72 9.80
CA ASN A 151 -9.76 -4.92 10.64
C ASN A 151 -8.35 -5.22 11.19
N SER A 152 -7.56 -4.19 11.47
CA SER A 152 -6.22 -4.33 12.04
C SER A 152 -6.25 -4.10 13.54
N ASN A 153 -5.42 -4.84 14.27
CA ASN A 153 -5.13 -4.61 15.69
C ASN A 153 -4.24 -3.37 15.95
N THR A 154 -3.84 -2.62 14.91
CA THR A 154 -3.09 -1.36 15.04
C THR A 154 -3.67 -0.28 14.12
N ASP A 155 -3.50 0.99 14.52
CA ASP A 155 -3.89 2.15 13.70
C ASP A 155 -3.13 2.21 12.36
N TRP A 156 -1.94 1.59 12.31
CA TRP A 156 -1.08 1.52 11.14
C TRP A 156 -1.37 0.33 10.24
N GLY A 157 -2.46 -0.42 10.47
CA GLY A 157 -2.84 -1.53 9.58
C GLY A 157 -1.88 -2.72 9.62
N PRO A 158 -1.95 -3.61 8.62
CA PRO A 158 -1.13 -4.81 8.54
C PRO A 158 0.34 -4.56 8.16
N GLY A 159 1.03 -3.69 8.88
CA GLY A 159 2.44 -3.37 8.62
C GLY A 159 2.83 -1.94 8.98
N TRP A 160 3.47 -1.24 8.05
CA TRP A 160 3.87 0.15 8.24
C TRP A 160 3.96 0.92 6.92
N TRP A 161 3.74 2.23 6.96
CA TRP A 161 3.99 3.09 5.81
C TRP A 161 4.61 4.43 6.19
N ILE A 162 5.44 4.96 5.31
CA ILE A 162 6.18 6.21 5.52
C ILE A 162 6.23 7.05 4.25
N THR A 163 6.67 8.30 4.39
CA THR A 163 7.20 9.07 3.25
C THR A 163 8.72 8.87 3.21
N ALA A 164 9.21 8.25 2.13
CA ALA A 164 10.61 8.00 1.87
C ALA A 164 11.14 8.95 0.80
N THR A 165 12.33 9.51 1.00
CA THR A 165 12.94 10.51 0.12
C THR A 165 14.02 9.86 -0.73
N CYS A 166 14.00 10.12 -2.03
CA CYS A 166 15.02 9.62 -2.94
C CYS A 166 16.33 10.38 -2.75
N PHE A 167 17.47 9.72 -2.94
CA PHE A 167 18.78 10.37 -2.97
C PHE A 167 19.40 10.30 -4.36
N ASN A 168 20.18 11.31 -4.74
CA ASN A 168 20.95 11.30 -5.96
C ASN A 168 22.21 10.43 -5.76
N PRO A 169 22.44 9.38 -6.56
CA PRO A 169 23.53 8.43 -6.34
C PRO A 169 24.94 9.03 -6.57
N ASP A 170 25.06 10.08 -7.37
CA ASP A 170 26.35 10.73 -7.68
C ASP A 170 26.78 11.68 -6.56
N THR A 171 25.81 12.37 -5.95
CA THR A 171 26.07 13.40 -4.92
C THR A 171 25.79 12.93 -3.49
N LEU A 172 25.10 11.79 -3.34
CA LEU A 172 24.62 11.22 -2.08
C LEU A 172 23.69 12.16 -1.27
N ARG A 173 23.09 13.15 -1.95
CA ARG A 173 22.15 14.10 -1.33
C ARG A 173 20.71 13.70 -1.58
N ASN A 174 19.84 14.00 -0.62
CA ASN A 174 18.40 13.87 -0.80
C ASN A 174 17.92 14.77 -1.95
N THR A 175 16.92 14.28 -2.68
CA THR A 175 16.22 14.97 -3.76
C THR A 175 14.81 15.35 -3.30
N ASP A 176 14.10 16.14 -4.09
CA ASP A 176 12.70 16.48 -3.81
C ASP A 176 11.72 15.34 -4.17
N LYS A 177 12.20 14.29 -4.87
CA LYS A 177 11.35 13.14 -5.23
C LYS A 177 11.12 12.26 -4.01
N GLN A 178 9.84 12.06 -3.67
CA GLN A 178 9.40 11.27 -2.52
C GLN A 178 8.38 10.21 -2.91
N PHE A 179 8.34 9.13 -2.13
CA PHE A 179 7.35 8.07 -2.25
C PHE A 179 6.63 7.85 -0.92
N THR A 180 5.32 7.64 -0.98
CA THR A 180 4.61 6.87 0.05
C THR A 180 5.04 5.42 -0.11
N LEU A 181 5.90 4.95 0.79
CA LEU A 181 6.35 3.56 0.87
C LEU A 181 5.45 2.82 1.86
N VAL A 182 4.78 1.77 1.39
CA VAL A 182 3.87 0.94 2.18
C VAL A 182 4.43 -0.48 2.21
N ALA A 183 4.56 -1.05 3.41
CA ALA A 183 4.98 -2.43 3.60
C ALA A 183 3.89 -3.21 4.34
N GLY A 184 3.47 -4.32 3.74
CA GLY A 184 2.48 -5.23 4.30
C GLY A 184 3.13 -6.50 4.81
N TRP A 185 2.88 -6.82 6.08
CA TRP A 185 3.26 -8.08 6.71
C TRP A 185 2.43 -9.24 6.18
N GLN A 186 3.00 -10.45 6.14
CA GLN A 186 2.35 -11.66 5.59
C GLN A 186 0.93 -11.94 6.12
#